data_AF-A0A4Y2PSS8-F1
#
_entry.id   AF-A0A4Y2PSS8-F1
#
_cell.length_a   1.000
_cell.length_b   1.000
_cell.length_c   1.000
_cell.angle_alpha   90.00
_cell.angle_beta   90.00
_cell.angle_gamma   90.00
#
_symmetry.space_group_name_H-M   'P 1'
#
loop_
_entity.id
_entity.type
_entity.pdbx_description
1 polymer ?
#
loop_
_entity_poly.entity_id
_entity_poly.type
_entity_poly.pdbx_seq_one_letter_code
_entity_poly.pdbx_strand_id
1 'polypeptide(L)'
;MENNQACLHSVMEKLDALLRRINPFAESYLQMHQLMQSNPAVNVKMIFMEHPDFDLLRYNAPTSRIEVAAIFVGDEVEPLANRDICIYPVANS
;
A
#
# COMPACT_ATOMS: atom_id res chain seq x y z
N MET A 1 -11.35 -6.09 24.95
CA MET A 1 -9.94 -6.48 25.20
C MET A 1 -9.57 -6.01 26.58
N GLU A 2 -9.20 -6.91 27.49
CA GLU A 2 -8.74 -6.53 28.83
C GLU A 2 -7.31 -5.98 28.74
N ASN A 3 -7.08 -4.80 29.29
CA ASN A 3 -5.75 -4.22 29.33
C ASN A 3 -4.88 -4.98 30.33
N ASN A 4 -3.71 -5.44 29.87
CA ASN A 4 -2.72 -6.09 30.73
C ASN A 4 -2.17 -5.06 31.74
N GLN A 5 -2.61 -5.15 33.00
CA GLN A 5 -2.17 -4.24 34.07
C GLN A 5 -0.70 -4.41 34.46
N ALA A 6 -0.08 -5.55 34.15
CA ALA A 6 1.34 -5.79 34.39
C ALA A 6 2.23 -5.33 33.21
N CYS A 7 1.65 -4.71 32.17
CA CYS A 7 2.40 -4.26 31.01
C CYS A 7 3.34 -3.10 31.38
N LEU A 8 4.65 -3.32 31.21
CA LEU A 8 5.66 -2.28 31.39
C LEU A 8 5.74 -1.43 30.12
N HIS A 9 5.18 -0.22 30.17
CA HIS A 9 5.13 0.70 29.02
C HIS A 9 6.52 0.96 28.42
N SER A 10 7.53 1.13 29.27
CA SER A 10 8.92 1.37 28.86
C SER A 10 9.55 0.23 28.07
N VAL A 11 9.11 -1.01 28.29
CA VAL A 11 9.56 -2.17 27.51
C VAL A 11 8.91 -2.15 26.13
N MET A 12 7.62 -1.81 26.06
CA MET A 12 6.88 -1.73 24.80
C MET A 12 7.39 -0.59 23.91
N GLU A 13 7.70 0.57 24.49
CA GLU A 13 8.32 1.69 23.75
C GLU A 13 9.67 1.31 23.16
N LYS A 14 10.54 0.65 23.93
CA LYS A 14 11.83 0.16 23.43
C LYS A 14 11.66 -0.87 22.33
N LEU A 15 10.69 -1.76 22.47
CA LEU A 15 10.38 -2.76 21.46
C LEU A 15 9.88 -2.12 20.16
N ASP A 16 8.95 -1.17 20.24
CA ASP A 16 8.46 -0.41 19.07
C ASP A 16 9.59 0.35 18.38
N ALA A 17 10.44 1.04 19.14
CA ALA A 17 11.59 1.75 18.59
C ALA A 17 12.57 0.82 17.88
N LEU A 18 12.85 -0.37 18.45
CA LEU A 18 13.71 -1.37 17.82
C LEU A 18 13.09 -1.94 16.55
N LEU A 19 11.80 -2.27 16.58
CA LEU A 19 11.08 -2.78 15.41
C LEU A 19 11.07 -1.75 14.28
N ARG A 20 10.75 -0.48 14.57
CA ARG A 20 10.79 0.61 13.58
C ARG A 20 12.18 0.84 13.01
N ARG A 21 13.23 0.64 13.81
CA ARG A 21 14.62 0.81 13.37
C ARG A 21 15.09 -0.31 12.45
N ILE A 22 14.66 -1.55 12.71
CA ILE A 22 15.16 -2.74 12.01
C ILE A 22 14.29 -3.09 10.80
N ASN A 23 12.98 -2.92 10.91
CA ASN A 23 12.05 -3.27 9.84
C ASN A 23 11.93 -2.13 8.83
N PRO A 24 12.43 -2.30 7.59
CA PRO A 24 12.36 -1.27 6.55
C PRO A 24 10.92 -0.91 6.14
N PHE A 25 9.94 -1.74 6.50
CA PHE A 25 8.55 -1.58 6.13
C PHE A 25 7.64 -1.07 7.25
N ALA A 26 8.19 -0.80 8.44
CA ALA A 26 7.40 -0.41 9.60
C ALA A 26 6.58 0.86 9.37
N GLU A 27 7.17 1.85 8.69
CA GLU A 27 6.48 3.10 8.37
C GLU A 27 5.35 2.89 7.36
N SER A 28 5.63 2.19 6.26
CA SER A 28 4.64 1.90 5.23
C SER A 28 3.46 1.07 5.77
N TYR A 29 3.72 0.14 6.71
CA TYR A 29 2.65 -0.61 7.39
C TYR A 29 1.79 0.29 8.28
N LEU A 30 2.41 1.23 9.02
CA LEU A 30 1.66 2.21 9.83
C LEU A 30 0.76 3.08 8.95
N GLN A 31 1.29 3.57 7.82
CA GLN A 31 0.52 4.38 6.87
C GLN A 31 -0.66 3.59 6.30
N MET A 32 -0.46 2.33 5.91
CA MET A 32 -1.54 1.46 5.43
C MET A 32 -2.61 1.25 6.50
N HIS A 33 -2.20 0.97 7.74
CA HIS A 33 -3.14 0.77 8.85
C HIS A 33 -3.98 2.04 9.10
N GLN A 34 -3.36 3.22 9.08
CA GLN A 34 -4.08 4.50 9.20
C GLN A 34 -5.06 4.71 8.04
N LEU A 35 -4.67 4.38 6.81
CA LEU A 35 -5.54 4.45 5.64
C LEU A 35 -6.77 3.56 5.80
N MET A 36 -6.58 2.29 6.20
CA MET A 36 -7.68 1.34 6.42
C MET A 36 -8.61 1.78 7.55
N GLN A 37 -8.07 2.35 8.63
CA GLN A 37 -8.88 2.89 9.73
C GLN A 37 -9.71 4.11 9.30
N SER A 38 -9.12 4.99 8.49
CA SER A 38 -9.82 6.19 7.99
C SER A 38 -10.86 5.89 6.91
N ASN A 39 -10.69 4.79 6.16
CA ASN A 39 -11.55 4.41 5.02
C ASN A 39 -11.98 2.94 5.08
N PRO A 40 -12.83 2.54 6.03
CA PRO A 40 -13.18 1.13 6.27
C PRO A 40 -13.94 0.45 5.12
N ALA A 41 -14.51 1.20 4.17
CA ALA A 41 -15.17 0.66 2.98
C ALA A 41 -14.21 0.28 1.85
N VAL A 42 -12.92 0.64 1.96
CA VAL A 42 -11.92 0.40 0.92
C VAL A 42 -11.13 -0.86 1.24
N ASN A 43 -11.14 -1.84 0.34
CA ASN A 43 -10.27 -3.01 0.45
C ASN A 43 -8.85 -2.61 0.01
N VAL A 44 -7.92 -2.53 0.97
CA VAL A 44 -6.52 -2.14 0.70
C VAL A 44 -5.63 -3.37 0.81
N LYS A 45 -4.82 -3.62 -0.22
CA LYS A 45 -3.78 -4.65 -0.25
C LYS A 45 -2.42 -3.98 -0.38
N MET A 46 -1.47 -4.35 0.48
CA MET A 46 -0.09 -3.89 0.39
C MET A 46 0.79 -5.04 -0.06
N ILE A 47 1.58 -4.80 -1.11
CA ILE A 47 2.43 -5.79 -1.74
C ILE A 47 3.86 -5.29 -1.66
N PHE A 48 4.75 -6.10 -1.11
CA PHE A 48 6.20 -5.85 -1.14
C PHE A 48 6.78 -6.64 -2.29
N MET A 49 7.52 -5.96 -3.16
CA MET A 49 8.17 -6.58 -4.30
C MET A 49 9.64 -6.19 -4.31
N GLU A 50 10.52 -7.18 -4.43
CA GLU A 50 11.98 -6.98 -4.43
C GLU A 50 12.45 -6.21 -5.67
N HIS A 51 11.88 -6.54 -6.84
CA HIS A 51 12.20 -5.91 -8.10
C HIS A 51 10.95 -5.24 -8.69
N PRO A 52 10.89 -3.90 -8.72
CA PRO A 52 9.75 -3.16 -9.25
C PRO A 52 9.38 -3.49 -10.70
N ASP A 53 10.33 -4.04 -11.46
CA ASP A 53 10.14 -4.42 -12.88
C ASP A 53 9.32 -5.71 -13.04
N PHE A 54 9.14 -6.48 -11.97
CA PHE A 54 8.28 -7.66 -11.95
C PHE A 54 6.83 -7.35 -11.56
N ASP A 55 6.50 -6.08 -11.32
CA ASP A 55 5.12 -5.67 -11.06
C ASP A 55 4.35 -5.60 -12.38
N LEU A 56 3.83 -6.74 -12.81
CA LEU A 56 3.06 -6.87 -14.05
C LEU A 56 1.73 -6.12 -14.01
N LEU A 57 1.24 -5.79 -12.81
CA LEU A 57 0.04 -4.98 -12.62
C LEU A 57 0.32 -3.50 -12.85
N ARG A 58 1.58 -3.05 -12.80
CA ARG A 58 1.93 -1.65 -12.97
C ARG A 58 2.00 -1.25 -14.45
N TYR A 59 1.27 -0.21 -14.81
CA TYR A 59 1.29 0.35 -16.15
C TYR A 59 2.54 1.20 -16.40
N ASN A 60 2.86 2.08 -15.45
CA ASN A 60 3.98 3.02 -15.48
C ASN A 60 4.75 2.98 -14.16
N ALA A 61 6.08 3.10 -14.22
CA ALA A 61 6.91 3.27 -13.04
C ALA A 61 7.00 4.77 -12.68
N PRO A 62 6.43 5.23 -11.55
CA PRO A 62 6.60 6.61 -11.11
C PRO A 62 8.08 6.90 -10.90
N THR A 63 8.56 8.01 -11.46
CA THR A 63 9.94 8.46 -11.32
C THR A 63 10.13 9.44 -10.17
N SER A 64 9.03 9.99 -9.65
CA SER A 64 9.02 10.95 -8.55
C SER A 64 7.93 10.67 -7.51
N ARG A 65 8.06 11.27 -6.32
CA ARG A 65 7.10 11.09 -5.20
C ARG A 65 5.71 11.68 -5.45
N ILE A 66 5.56 12.52 -6.47
CA ILE A 66 4.29 13.19 -6.80
C ILE A 66 3.57 12.55 -7.99
N GLU A 67 4.21 11.57 -8.64
CA GLU A 67 3.61 10.83 -9.75
C GLU A 67 2.72 9.72 -9.25
N VAL A 68 1.66 9.44 -10.01
CA VAL A 68 0.73 8.34 -9.76
C VAL A 68 1.03 7.17 -10.70
N ALA A 69 0.97 5.95 -10.17
CA ALA A 69 0.99 4.74 -10.99
C ALA A 69 -0.45 4.33 -11.34
N ALA A 70 -0.70 4.07 -12.61
CA ALA A 70 -1.86 3.29 -13.00
C ALA A 70 -1.56 1.81 -12.78
N ILE A 71 -2.49 1.10 -12.13
CA ILE A 71 -2.39 -0.33 -11.86
C ILE A 71 -3.61 -1.05 -12.46
N PHE A 72 -3.40 -2.25 -13.00
CA PHE A 72 -4.49 -3.11 -13.43
C PHE A 72 -5.23 -3.67 -12.22
N VAL A 73 -6.57 -3.69 -12.29
CA VAL A 73 -7.43 -4.23 -11.23
C VAL A 73 -7.65 -5.72 -11.49
N GLY A 74 -7.19 -6.57 -10.57
CA GLY A 74 -7.34 -8.02 -10.63
C GLY A 74 -6.14 -8.75 -10.03
N ASP A 75 -6.32 -10.01 -9.63
CA ASP A 75 -5.21 -10.89 -9.21
C ASP A 75 -4.55 -11.61 -10.41
N GLU A 76 -5.09 -11.44 -11.61
CA GLU A 76 -4.59 -12.04 -12.85
C GLU A 76 -3.37 -11.29 -13.38
N VAL A 77 -2.35 -12.06 -13.75
CA VAL A 77 -0.98 -11.62 -13.99
C VAL A 77 -0.75 -11.09 -15.41
N GLU A 78 -1.71 -11.28 -16.32
CA GLU A 78 -1.59 -10.87 -17.71
C GLU A 78 -2.28 -9.53 -18.00
N PRO A 79 -1.51 -8.45 -18.20
CA PRO A 79 -2.06 -7.26 -18.81
C PRO A 79 -2.56 -7.62 -20.21
N LEU A 80 -3.79 -7.21 -20.54
CA LEU A 80 -4.34 -7.30 -21.89
C LEU A 80 -3.28 -6.81 -22.88
N ALA A 81 -3.14 -7.49 -24.02
CA ALA A 81 -2.15 -7.16 -25.05
C ALA A 81 -2.24 -5.70 -25.53
N ASN A 82 -3.39 -5.05 -25.30
CA ASN A 82 -3.57 -3.62 -25.53
C ASN A 82 -3.54 -2.82 -24.21
N ARG A 83 -2.64 -1.84 -24.18
CA ARG A 83 -2.36 -0.94 -23.06
C ARG A 83 -2.91 0.48 -23.29
N ASP A 84 -3.59 0.74 -24.40
CA ASP A 84 -4.09 2.09 -24.70
C ASP A 84 -5.04 2.64 -23.63
N ILE A 85 -4.77 3.86 -23.14
CA ILE A 85 -5.66 4.58 -22.23
C ILE A 85 -6.67 5.37 -23.07
N CYS A 86 -7.92 4.91 -23.09
CA CYS A 86 -9.02 5.59 -23.78
C CYS A 86 -9.75 6.55 -22.85
N ILE A 87 -9.86 7.82 -23.23
CA ILE A 87 -10.66 8.83 -22.52
C ILE A 87 -11.93 9.08 -23.33
N TYR A 88 -13.08 8.77 -22.73
CA TYR A 88 -14.38 9.03 -23.34
C TYR A 88 -15.02 10.28 -22.72
N PRO A 89 -15.66 11.15 -23.51
CA PRO A 89 -16.43 12.25 -22.96
C PRO A 89 -17.59 11.71 -22.12
N VAL A 90 -17.83 12.32 -20.95
CA VAL A 90 -19.06 12.06 -20.21
C VAL A 90 -20.21 12.60 -21.06
N ALA A 91 -21.18 11.75 -21.39
CA ALA A 91 -22.37 12.21 -22.10
C ALA A 91 -23.05 13.27 -21.24
N ASN A 92 -23.29 14.46 -21.81
CA ASN A 92 -24.10 15.48 -21.14
C ASN A 92 -25.51 14.91 -20.94
N SER A 93 -25.90 14.67 -19.69
CA SER A 93 -27.31 14.45 -19.31
C SER A 93 -28.08 15.76 -19.32
#